data_AF-E9JDJ3-F1
#
_entry.id   AF-E9JDJ3-F1
#
_cell.length_a   1.000
_cell.length_b   1.000
_cell.length_c   1.000
_cell.angle_alpha   90.00
_cell.angle_beta   90.00
_cell.angle_gamma   90.00
#
_symmetry.space_group_name_H-M   'P 1'
#
loop_
_entity.id
_entity.type
_entity.pdbx_description
1 polymer ?
#
loop_
_entity_poly.entity_id
_entity_poly.type
_entity_poly.pdbx_seq_one_letter_code
_entity_poly.pdbx_strand_id
1 'polypeptide(L)'
;MTPSVLRLDFICVLKRIKTANRYKTGSVIDVNVRLTASHSGHFEFSLCPLKTEKELETDECFNKYPLPLADGSGYKYPITTYGAKDHVIKLTLPKDVTCKQCVMSIDFYIRWHYRTGNTWGTCEDGTKGMGCGPQETFRSCADVSITI
;
A
#
# COMPACT_ATOMS: atom_id res chain seq x y z
N MET A 1 -13.98 31.49 -6.80
CA MET A 1 -13.51 30.39 -7.67
C MET A 1 -13.12 29.24 -6.78
N THR A 2 -14.06 28.32 -6.56
CA THR A 2 -13.84 27.08 -5.83
C THR A 2 -13.33 26.03 -6.83
N PRO A 3 -12.13 25.45 -6.66
CA PRO A 3 -11.78 24.25 -7.39
C PRO A 3 -12.50 23.08 -6.71
N SER A 4 -13.42 22.50 -7.47
CA SER A 4 -14.31 21.42 -7.11
C SER A 4 -13.55 20.23 -6.53
N VAL A 5 -13.90 19.90 -5.29
CA VAL A 5 -13.42 18.77 -4.51
C VAL A 5 -13.74 17.45 -5.22
N LEU A 6 -12.69 16.66 -5.44
CA LEU A 6 -12.62 15.19 -5.43
C LEU A 6 -13.83 14.43 -6.01
N ARG A 7 -13.82 14.15 -7.31
CA ARG A 7 -14.65 13.09 -7.88
C ARG A 7 -13.99 11.74 -7.57
N LEU A 8 -14.52 11.12 -6.51
CA LEU A 8 -14.31 9.74 -6.11
C LEU A 8 -14.83 8.79 -7.20
N ASP A 9 -13.97 8.37 -8.13
CA ASP A 9 -14.23 7.21 -9.02
C ASP A 9 -12.94 6.43 -9.37
N PHE A 10 -11.92 6.49 -8.50
CA PHE A 10 -10.81 5.53 -8.57
C PHE A 10 -11.12 4.38 -7.61
N ILE A 11 -11.81 3.39 -8.14
CA ILE A 11 -12.14 2.11 -7.54
C ILE A 11 -10.82 1.38 -7.22
N CYS A 12 -10.12 1.79 -6.16
CA CYS A 12 -9.25 0.89 -5.43
C CYS A 12 -10.16 0.10 -4.50
N VAL A 13 -10.70 -1.01 -5.03
CA VAL A 13 -11.36 -2.01 -4.20
C VAL A 13 -10.26 -2.83 -3.54
N LEU A 14 -9.62 -2.25 -2.52
CA LEU A 14 -9.42 -3.04 -1.31
C LEU A 14 -10.81 -3.09 -0.71
N LYS A 15 -11.62 -4.03 -1.22
CA LYS A 15 -12.96 -4.28 -0.68
C LYS A 15 -12.75 -4.36 0.84
N ARG A 16 -13.61 -3.72 1.64
CA ARG A 16 -13.71 -4.07 3.07
C ARG A 16 -14.10 -5.54 3.12
N ILE A 17 -13.12 -6.41 2.96
CA ILE A 17 -13.24 -7.85 3.00
C ILE A 17 -13.16 -8.12 4.50
N LYS A 18 -14.30 -7.97 5.20
CA LYS A 18 -14.58 -8.73 6.43
C LYS A 18 -14.63 -10.24 6.11
N THR A 19 -13.65 -10.75 5.39
CA THR A 19 -13.67 -12.08 4.77
C THR A 19 -12.25 -12.64 4.89
N ALA A 20 -11.98 -13.18 6.08
CA ALA A 20 -11.42 -14.51 6.28
C ALA A 20 -10.08 -14.90 5.60
N ASN A 21 -9.29 -13.97 5.08
CA ASN A 21 -7.94 -14.29 4.65
C ASN A 21 -7.02 -14.28 5.88
N ARG A 22 -6.91 -15.45 6.51
CA ARG A 22 -5.95 -15.73 7.58
C ARG A 22 -4.60 -16.01 6.95
N TYR A 23 -3.68 -15.06 7.09
CA TYR A 23 -2.31 -15.25 6.62
C TYR A 23 -1.42 -15.74 7.75
N LYS A 24 -0.38 -16.50 7.41
CA LYS A 24 0.61 -16.94 8.39
C LYS A 24 1.70 -15.88 8.57
N THR A 25 2.19 -15.65 9.77
CA THR A 25 3.37 -14.80 9.97
C THR A 25 4.55 -15.30 9.13
N GLY A 26 5.32 -14.38 8.54
CA GLY A 26 6.42 -14.75 7.65
C GLY A 26 6.01 -15.31 6.28
N SER A 27 4.71 -15.46 5.98
CA SER A 27 4.27 -15.96 4.67
C SER A 27 4.35 -14.89 3.58
N VAL A 28 4.42 -15.35 2.34
CA VAL A 28 4.27 -14.51 1.16
C VAL A 28 2.79 -14.45 0.80
N ILE A 29 2.29 -13.24 0.58
CA ILE A 29 0.92 -12.97 0.17
C ILE A 29 0.87 -12.34 -1.22
N ASP A 30 -0.17 -12.64 -1.98
CA ASP A 30 -0.42 -12.02 -3.28
C ASP A 30 -1.45 -10.89 -3.11
N VAL A 31 -1.05 -9.67 -3.44
CA VAL A 31 -1.91 -8.47 -3.44
C VAL A 31 -2.22 -8.11 -4.89
N ASN A 32 -3.52 -8.03 -5.21
CA ASN A 32 -3.97 -7.59 -6.53
C ASN A 32 -4.36 -6.11 -6.49
N VAL A 33 -3.69 -5.31 -7.33
CA VAL A 33 -4.00 -3.90 -7.54
C VAL A 33 -4.45 -3.72 -8.98
N ARG A 34 -5.71 -3.29 -9.16
CA ARG A 34 -6.26 -2.92 -10.46
C ARG A 34 -6.09 -1.42 -10.69
N LEU A 35 -5.27 -1.06 -11.67
CA LEU A 35 -5.20 0.31 -12.18
C LEU A 35 -6.13 0.46 -13.38
N THR A 36 -7.05 1.42 -13.32
CA THR A 36 -7.85 1.83 -14.48
C THR A 36 -7.07 2.79 -15.40
N ALA A 37 -6.14 3.56 -14.83
CA ALA A 37 -5.17 4.37 -15.55
C ALA A 37 -3.85 4.36 -14.79
N SER A 38 -2.76 4.03 -15.50
CA SER A 38 -1.40 4.04 -14.94
C SER A 38 -0.65 5.31 -15.34
N HIS A 39 -0.07 5.97 -14.34
CA HIS A 39 0.66 7.24 -14.46
C HIS A 39 2.17 7.06 -14.17
N SER A 40 2.71 5.85 -14.40
CA SER A 40 4.09 5.46 -14.06
C SER A 40 4.41 5.65 -12.56
N GLY A 41 5.63 5.36 -12.11
CA GLY A 41 6.05 5.53 -10.71
C GLY A 41 6.17 4.20 -9.98
N HIS A 42 5.68 4.11 -8.74
CA HIS A 42 5.85 2.89 -7.95
C HIS A 42 4.79 2.71 -6.85
N PHE A 43 4.51 1.45 -6.51
CA PHE A 43 3.68 1.09 -5.35
C PHE A 43 4.54 0.79 -4.14
N GLU A 44 4.03 1.16 -2.96
CA GLU A 44 4.59 0.83 -1.66
C GLU A 44 3.47 0.25 -0.79
N PHE A 45 3.85 -0.68 0.07
CA PHE A 45 2.91 -1.35 0.96
C PHE A 45 3.40 -1.23 2.40
N SER A 46 2.47 -0.94 3.30
CA SER A 46 2.74 -0.83 4.73
C SER A 46 1.68 -1.56 5.52
N LEU A 47 2.06 -2.09 6.67
CA LEU A 47 1.19 -2.75 7.62
C LEU A 47 1.00 -1.83 8.84
N CYS A 48 -0.16 -1.89 9.47
CA CYS A 48 -0.36 -1.32 10.81
C CYS A 48 -1.05 -2.35 11.70
N PRO A 49 -0.37 -2.88 12.75
CA PRO A 49 -1.01 -3.72 13.76
C PRO A 49 -1.89 -2.88 14.66
N LEU A 50 -3.19 -3.14 14.66
CA LEU A 50 -4.10 -2.58 15.65
C LEU A 50 -4.25 -3.52 16.84
N LYS A 51 -4.35 -2.95 18.04
CA LYS A 51 -4.57 -3.71 19.27
C LYS A 51 -6.05 -3.97 19.53
N THR A 52 -6.91 -3.11 19.00
CA THR A 52 -8.37 -3.21 19.16
C THR A 52 -9.07 -2.71 17.90
N GLU A 53 -10.28 -3.21 17.63
CA GLU A 53 -11.13 -2.77 16.50
C GLU A 53 -11.51 -1.27 16.55
N LYS A 54 -11.32 -0.61 17.70
CA LYS A 54 -11.64 0.80 17.91
C LYS A 54 -10.42 1.72 17.77
N GLU A 55 -9.22 1.14 17.66
CA GLU A 55 -8.02 1.89 17.38
C GLU A 55 -8.08 2.38 15.94
N LEU A 56 -7.59 3.59 15.69
CA LEU A 56 -7.48 4.13 14.33
C LEU A 56 -6.05 3.95 13.86
N GLU A 57 -5.89 3.55 12.62
CA GLU A 57 -4.61 3.51 11.96
C GLU A 57 -4.02 4.93 11.81
N THR A 58 -2.74 5.10 12.13
CA THR A 58 -2.02 6.37 11.96
C THR A 58 -0.90 6.23 10.93
N ASP A 59 -0.53 7.35 10.32
CA ASP A 59 0.61 7.38 9.40
C ASP A 59 1.91 6.95 10.11
N GLU A 60 2.08 7.22 11.40
CA GLU A 60 3.25 6.74 12.16
C GLU A 60 3.26 5.21 12.31
N CYS A 61 2.08 4.59 12.46
CA CYS A 61 1.96 3.14 12.55
C CYS A 61 2.41 2.48 11.25
N PHE A 62 1.92 2.96 10.10
CA PHE A 62 2.32 2.42 8.80
C PHE A 62 3.80 2.57 8.51
N ASN A 63 4.39 3.71 8.89
CA ASN A 63 5.80 3.98 8.65
C ASN A 63 6.72 3.05 9.47
N LYS A 64 6.22 2.44 10.56
CA LYS A 64 6.97 1.44 11.34
C LYS A 64 7.03 0.06 10.70
N TYR A 65 6.07 -0.30 9.86
CA TYR A 65 5.99 -1.65 9.29
C TYR A 65 5.83 -1.62 7.76
N PRO A 66 6.84 -1.13 7.01
CA PRO A 66 6.85 -1.29 5.56
C PRO A 66 6.97 -2.77 5.17
N LEU A 67 6.21 -3.19 4.16
CA LEU A 67 6.21 -4.56 3.67
C LEU A 67 7.16 -4.70 2.47
N PRO A 68 8.19 -5.56 2.54
CA PRO A 68 9.08 -5.80 1.42
C PRO A 68 8.43 -6.69 0.36
N LEU A 69 8.87 -6.51 -0.88
CA LEU A 69 8.55 -7.38 -2.01
C LEU A 69 9.20 -8.75 -1.82
N ALA A 70 8.46 -9.80 -2.13
CA ALA A 70 8.90 -11.17 -1.90
C ALA A 70 10.06 -11.62 -2.80
N ASP A 71 10.31 -10.89 -3.90
CA ASP A 71 11.43 -11.12 -4.81
C ASP A 71 12.77 -10.53 -4.31
N GLY A 72 12.75 -9.80 -3.19
CA GLY A 72 13.93 -9.17 -2.62
C GLY A 72 14.36 -7.87 -3.30
N SER A 73 13.57 -7.35 -4.25
CA SER A 73 13.86 -6.08 -4.97
C SER A 73 13.68 -4.82 -4.11
N GLY A 74 13.25 -4.96 -2.85
CA GLY A 74 13.09 -3.88 -1.89
C GLY A 74 11.62 -3.63 -1.53
N TYR A 75 11.22 -2.37 -1.46
CA TYR A 75 9.89 -1.93 -0.98
C TYR A 75 9.05 -1.24 -2.04
N LYS A 76 9.63 -0.94 -3.20
CA LYS A 76 9.01 -0.14 -4.26
C LYS A 76 8.77 -1.01 -5.48
N TYR A 77 7.51 -1.33 -5.75
CA TYR A 77 7.13 -2.08 -6.94
C TYR A 77 6.99 -1.12 -8.13
N PRO A 78 7.83 -1.20 -9.17
CA PRO A 78 7.85 -0.22 -10.25
C PRO A 78 6.63 -0.39 -11.17
N ILE A 79 6.06 0.75 -11.57
CA ILE A 79 4.99 0.85 -12.56
C ILE A 79 5.56 1.52 -13.80
N THR A 80 5.84 0.71 -14.81
CA THR A 80 6.49 1.13 -16.07
C THR A 80 5.54 1.17 -17.27
N THR A 81 4.34 0.60 -17.12
CA THR A 81 3.36 0.50 -18.21
C THR A 81 2.30 1.58 -18.07
N TYR A 82 1.90 2.20 -19.18
CA TYR A 82 0.76 3.13 -19.24
C TYR A 82 -0.56 2.39 -19.51
N GLY A 83 -1.69 2.98 -19.11
CA GLY A 83 -3.02 2.44 -19.34
C GLY A 83 -3.56 1.54 -18.22
N ALA A 84 -4.68 0.86 -18.48
CA ALA A 84 -5.34 -0.01 -17.51
C ALA A 84 -4.61 -1.36 -17.40
N LYS A 85 -4.29 -1.78 -16.17
CA LYS A 85 -3.62 -3.05 -15.92
C LYS A 85 -3.85 -3.54 -14.50
N ASP A 86 -3.99 -4.85 -14.38
CA ASP A 86 -3.99 -5.55 -13.09
C ASP A 86 -2.56 -5.97 -12.75
N HIS A 87 -2.15 -5.68 -11.51
CA HIS A 87 -0.84 -6.00 -10.99
C HIS A 87 -1.01 -6.99 -9.83
N VAL A 88 -0.35 -8.14 -9.91
CA VAL A 88 -0.26 -9.11 -8.81
C VAL A 88 1.12 -8.95 -8.17
N ILE A 89 1.16 -8.40 -6.97
CA ILE A 89 2.39 -8.11 -6.22
C ILE A 89 2.52 -9.10 -5.08
N LYS A 90 3.69 -9.71 -4.96
CA LYS A 90 4.00 -10.63 -3.86
C LYS A 90 4.70 -9.87 -2.73
N LEU A 91 4.14 -9.91 -1.54
CA LEU A 91 4.68 -9.24 -0.35
C LEU A 91 5.02 -10.26 0.72
N THR A 92 6.10 -10.02 1.45
CA THR A 92 6.47 -10.86 2.59
C THR A 92 5.95 -10.24 3.88
N LEU A 93 5.11 -10.98 4.60
CA LEU A 93 4.66 -10.56 5.93
C LEU A 93 5.80 -10.71 6.95
N PRO A 94 5.90 -9.78 7.91
CA PRO A 94 6.94 -9.86 8.94
C PRO A 94 6.73 -11.08 9.85
N LYS A 95 7.84 -11.70 10.27
CA LYS A 95 7.85 -12.87 11.17
C LYS A 95 7.60 -12.47 12.62
N ASP A 96 8.04 -11.27 13.00
CA ASP A 96 8.13 -10.83 14.40
C ASP A 96 6.96 -9.95 14.84
N VAL A 97 5.95 -9.77 13.98
CA VAL A 97 4.72 -9.06 14.37
C VAL A 97 3.77 -10.05 15.03
N THR A 98 4.17 -10.48 16.22
CA THR A 98 3.37 -11.30 17.13
C THR A 98 2.95 -10.42 18.30
N CYS A 99 1.66 -10.10 18.40
CA CYS A 99 1.11 -9.39 19.56
C CYS A 99 1.28 -10.27 20.81
N LYS A 100 1.87 -9.71 21.88
CA LYS A 100 2.11 -10.40 23.17
C LYS A 100 0.85 -10.81 23.94
N GLN A 101 -0.35 -10.42 23.49
CA GLN A 101 -1.63 -10.72 24.15
C GLN A 101 -2.78 -11.07 23.19
N CYS A 102 -2.49 -11.55 21.98
CA CYS A 102 -3.55 -11.82 21.01
C CYS A 102 -3.68 -13.34 20.77
N VAL A 103 -4.62 -13.96 21.48
CA VAL A 103 -5.14 -15.28 21.16
C VAL A 103 -5.96 -15.15 19.87
N MET A 104 -5.49 -15.78 18.79
CA MET A 104 -6.24 -16.09 17.56
C MET A 104 -6.82 -14.87 16.80
N SER A 105 -6.06 -14.36 15.82
CA SER A 105 -6.39 -13.28 14.87
C SER A 105 -6.03 -11.88 15.39
N ILE A 106 -5.08 -11.22 14.72
CA ILE A 106 -4.80 -9.79 14.87
C ILE A 106 -5.33 -9.13 13.60
N ASP A 107 -6.10 -8.04 13.76
CA ASP A 107 -6.53 -7.22 12.64
C ASP A 107 -5.44 -6.22 12.26
N PHE A 108 -5.05 -6.26 11.00
CA PHE A 108 -4.07 -5.37 10.42
C PHE A 108 -4.69 -4.56 9.30
N TYR A 109 -4.17 -3.35 9.16
CA TYR A 109 -4.45 -2.51 8.01
C TYR A 109 -3.27 -2.60 7.06
N ILE A 110 -3.50 -3.00 5.82
CA ILE A 110 -2.52 -2.87 4.74
C ILE A 110 -2.83 -1.59 3.98
N ARG A 111 -1.89 -0.65 3.97
CA ARG A 111 -1.95 0.56 3.16
C ARG A 111 -1.17 0.34 1.86
N TRP A 112 -1.85 0.47 0.74
CA TRP A 112 -1.25 0.68 -0.57
C TRP A 112 -1.01 2.18 -0.77
N HIS A 113 0.21 2.54 -1.14
CA HIS A 113 0.60 3.89 -1.50
C HIS A 113 1.16 3.89 -2.92
N TYR A 114 0.51 4.61 -3.83
CA TYR A 114 1.00 4.79 -5.19
C TYR A 114 1.43 6.23 -5.39
N ARG A 115 2.73 6.43 -5.62
CA ARG A 115 3.27 7.71 -6.08
C ARG A 115 3.48 7.65 -7.58
N THR A 116 2.80 8.52 -8.30
CA THR A 116 2.90 8.61 -9.77
C THR A 116 4.26 9.19 -10.19
N GLY A 117 4.59 9.09 -11.48
CA GLY A 117 5.87 9.54 -12.02
C GLY A 117 5.78 10.29 -13.35
N ASN A 118 4.60 10.69 -13.79
CA ASN A 118 4.37 11.33 -15.08
C ASN A 118 4.41 12.87 -15.04
N THR A 119 4.59 13.49 -13.87
CA THR A 119 4.63 14.95 -13.75
C THR A 119 6.08 15.44 -13.77
N TRP A 120 6.36 16.51 -14.50
CA TRP A 120 7.68 17.15 -14.54
C TRP A 120 7.87 18.09 -13.35
N GLY A 121 9.00 18.01 -12.67
CA GLY A 121 9.30 18.87 -11.52
C GLY A 121 10.78 18.98 -11.20
N THR A 122 11.09 19.64 -10.09
CA THR A 122 12.46 19.83 -9.59
C THR A 122 12.83 18.69 -8.65
N CYS A 123 13.96 18.04 -8.90
CA CYS A 123 14.51 16.95 -8.09
C CYS A 123 15.28 17.52 -6.89
N GLU A 124 15.65 16.67 -5.92
CA GLU A 124 16.35 17.10 -4.70
C GLU A 124 17.75 17.68 -4.97
N ASP A 125 18.39 17.25 -6.05
CA ASP A 125 19.68 17.76 -6.53
C ASP A 125 19.58 19.10 -7.31
N GLY A 126 18.37 19.67 -7.39
CA GLY A 126 18.09 20.91 -8.13
C GLY A 126 17.91 20.73 -9.63
N THR A 127 18.11 19.52 -10.17
CA THR A 127 17.83 19.23 -11.58
C THR A 127 16.33 19.19 -11.84
N LYS A 128 15.92 19.23 -13.11
CA LYS A 128 14.51 19.10 -13.50
C LYS A 128 14.33 17.82 -14.30
N GLY A 129 13.29 17.07 -13.98
CA GLY A 129 13.04 15.78 -14.60
C GLY A 129 11.61 15.30 -14.42
N MET A 130 11.27 14.25 -15.16
CA MET A 130 10.01 13.53 -15.04
C MET A 130 9.98 12.71 -13.74
N GLY A 131 8.89 12.78 -12.98
CA GLY A 131 8.73 12.10 -11.69
C GLY A 131 9.33 12.85 -10.49
N CYS A 132 9.97 13.99 -10.74
CA CYS A 132 10.55 14.85 -9.72
C CYS A 132 9.54 15.85 -9.14
N GLY A 133 9.81 16.33 -7.93
CA GLY A 133 8.91 17.24 -7.21
C GLY A 133 7.62 16.57 -6.73
N PRO A 134 6.56 17.36 -6.45
CA PRO A 134 5.25 16.84 -6.07
C PRO A 134 4.66 15.98 -7.19
N GLN A 135 4.16 14.80 -6.83
CA GLN A 135 3.48 13.89 -7.75
C GLN A 135 2.09 13.57 -7.19
N GLU A 136 1.16 13.23 -8.07
CA GLU A 136 -0.14 12.69 -7.64
C GLU A 136 0.09 11.41 -6.83
N THR A 137 -0.64 11.27 -5.71
CA THR A 137 -0.55 10.11 -4.84
C THR A 137 -1.93 9.51 -4.59
N PHE A 138 -1.99 8.18 -4.63
CA PHE A 138 -3.20 7.42 -4.31
C PHE A 138 -2.93 6.55 -3.08
N ARG A 139 -3.94 6.45 -2.21
CA ARG A 139 -3.89 5.63 -0.99
C ARG A 139 -5.14 4.76 -0.89
N SER A 140 -4.98 3.53 -0.47
CA SER A 140 -6.09 2.64 -0.12
C SER A 140 -5.69 1.69 1.01
N CYS A 141 -6.68 1.26 1.80
CA CYS A 141 -6.46 0.41 2.97
C CYS A 141 -7.36 -0.84 2.92
N ALA A 142 -6.85 -1.98 3.40
CA ALA A 142 -7.62 -3.20 3.65
C ALA A 142 -7.40 -3.74 5.05
N ASP A 143 -8.47 -4.23 5.65
CA ASP A 143 -8.44 -5.08 6.84
C ASP A 143 -7.98 -6.50 6.48
N VAL A 144 -6.98 -7.04 7.19
CA VAL A 144 -6.52 -8.43 7.05
C VAL A 144 -6.24 -9.04 8.42
N SER A 145 -6.41 -10.36 8.55
CA SER A 145 -6.06 -11.06 9.80
C SER A 145 -4.82 -11.93 9.62
N ILE A 146 -3.81 -11.75 10.48
CA ILE A 146 -2.59 -12.59 10.47
C ILE A 146 -2.58 -13.47 11.73
N THR A 147 -2.25 -14.74 11.53
CA THR A 147 -2.18 -15.81 12.53
C THR A 147 -0.80 -16.45 12.52
N ILE A 148 -0.40 -17.10 13.61
CA ILE A 148 0.87 -17.82 13.76
C ILE A 148 0.78 -19.21 13.12
#